data_AF-A4J888-F1
#
_entry.id   AF-A4J888-F1
#
_cell.length_a   1.000
_cell.length_b   1.000
_cell.length_c   1.000
_cell.angle_alpha   90.00
_cell.angle_beta   90.00
_cell.angle_gamma   90.00
#
_symmetry.space_group_name_H-M   'P 1'
#
loop_
_entity.id
_entity.type
_entity.pdbx_description
1 polymer ?
#
loop_
_entity_poly.entity_id
_entity_poly.type
_entity_poly.pdbx_seq_one_letter_code
_entity_poly.pdbx_strand_id
1 'polypeptide(L)'
;MKKKIPIWAIMMMIAFFFTSITPALAEPEEQLFHRLIISGYYAMYQDGSGHWVAEEFPGQVNRVKPGDTRSMLIGQIPCNVKAKGKITRVEVKTADQITEEMFDKNTSEGSKTSLWRPMDFKEFDPMYLRYISGSITPSFTMKNDQGDVEVTANVLLGPINNAVRVAKEPDLARYYANATWAPNSSAVLWTVPVVVEWYGIPLAPVGPPDFSVQLELERFKNVKPGDKVTSTVTYTLNKDYPQQERAWLRLHHVLGGQEYAVTFEPINSADALDANGYVTFQPGESKTYRYTFTVQDKPSKILARINPVDTDQDKYWPNNRDEALVTMQNLRVEIISKPESAHPGEPVSVGARIFNEMADMQVTRLVAKINGKVVYDIDNFDVISMADKAVNFKMPDSDATVEFYINPDREKPADEITYADNIAKCTIKKLAPIIDNDGNLKVTIMAPSRVQPFKKWTFTVKVEGRFPPPPPPPSKDDDPTATISLKVNGKAVNIDYHLSEGTWGDVVVDTKVPVNYQKSTGITVPRGKKFSKTVTFTFPATTGFPGQDYPINLHAKATWRNYNGEDTSKTMIFLKPMEPEAQITL
;
A
#
# COMPACT_ATOMS: atom_id res chain seq x y z
N MET A 1 62.57 -14.34 -34.85
CA MET A 1 61.97 -13.40 -33.87
C MET A 1 60.48 -13.69 -33.72
N LYS A 2 60.04 -14.24 -32.59
CA LYS A 2 58.61 -14.49 -32.31
C LYS A 2 58.01 -13.23 -31.68
N LYS A 3 57.20 -12.48 -32.44
CA LYS A 3 56.48 -11.31 -31.92
C LYS A 3 55.41 -11.79 -30.94
N LYS A 4 55.56 -11.45 -29.66
CA LYS A 4 54.54 -11.67 -28.64
C LYS A 4 53.40 -10.70 -28.91
N ILE A 5 52.24 -11.22 -29.35
CA ILE A 5 51.01 -10.43 -29.42
C ILE A 5 50.57 -10.19 -27.98
N PRO A 6 50.34 -8.93 -27.59
CA PRO A 6 49.99 -8.63 -26.22
C PRO A 6 48.57 -9.05 -25.86
N ILE A 7 48.38 -9.56 -24.64
CA ILE A 7 47.13 -10.12 -24.11
C ILE A 7 45.95 -9.12 -24.19
N TRP A 8 46.22 -7.81 -24.08
CA TRP A 8 45.19 -6.77 -24.21
C TRP A 8 44.60 -6.68 -25.63
N ALA A 9 45.37 -6.99 -26.67
CA ALA A 9 44.86 -7.02 -28.04
C ALA A 9 43.92 -8.22 -28.28
N ILE A 10 44.11 -9.33 -27.57
CA ILE A 10 43.22 -10.49 -27.62
C ILE A 10 41.92 -10.19 -26.85
N MET A 11 41.99 -9.53 -25.69
CA MET A 11 40.79 -9.14 -24.93
C MET A 11 39.95 -8.08 -25.66
N MET A 12 40.56 -7.11 -26.35
CA MET A 12 39.81 -6.15 -27.19
C MET A 12 39.13 -6.83 -28.38
N MET A 13 39.77 -7.84 -28.99
CA MET A 13 39.18 -8.58 -30.11
C MET A 13 38.01 -9.46 -29.64
N ILE A 14 38.08 -10.06 -28.45
CA ILE A 14 36.98 -10.82 -27.83
C ILE A 14 35.82 -9.87 -27.46
N ALA A 15 36.10 -8.69 -26.90
CA ALA A 15 35.07 -7.69 -26.62
C ALA A 15 34.36 -7.21 -27.91
N PHE A 16 35.10 -7.05 -29.02
CA PHE A 16 34.52 -6.71 -30.33
C PHE A 16 33.67 -7.84 -30.94
N PHE A 17 34.00 -9.10 -30.66
CA PHE A 17 33.20 -10.25 -31.09
C PHE A 17 31.91 -10.43 -30.28
N PHE A 18 31.86 -9.97 -29.02
CA PHE A 18 30.63 -10.02 -28.21
C PHE A 18 29.70 -8.80 -28.40
N THR A 19 30.19 -7.65 -28.87
CA THR A 19 29.34 -6.48 -29.18
C THR A 19 28.71 -6.51 -30.57
N SER A 20 29.10 -7.45 -31.44
CA SER A 20 28.58 -7.57 -32.82
C SER A 20 27.50 -8.64 -32.99
N ILE A 21 27.16 -9.36 -31.92
CA ILE A 21 26.01 -10.26 -31.88
C ILE A 21 24.86 -9.55 -31.14
N THR A 22 24.37 -8.44 -31.68
CA THR A 22 22.97 -8.11 -31.42
C THR A 22 22.16 -9.22 -32.07
N PRO A 23 21.39 -10.04 -31.33
CA PRO A 23 20.44 -10.92 -31.99
C PRO A 23 19.62 -10.03 -32.90
N ALA A 24 19.70 -10.26 -34.22
CA ALA A 24 18.79 -9.64 -35.15
C ALA A 24 17.41 -10.05 -34.63
N LEU A 25 16.70 -9.11 -34.02
CA LEU A 25 15.32 -9.30 -33.61
C LEU A 25 14.63 -9.75 -34.88
N ALA A 26 14.23 -11.02 -34.93
CA ALA A 26 13.54 -11.58 -36.06
C ALA A 26 12.38 -10.63 -36.36
N GLU A 27 12.33 -10.10 -37.58
CA GLU A 27 11.22 -9.25 -37.96
C GLU A 27 9.93 -10.03 -37.68
N PRO A 28 8.97 -9.42 -36.97
CA PRO A 28 7.81 -10.16 -36.53
C PRO A 28 7.09 -10.73 -37.76
N GLU A 29 6.95 -12.06 -37.78
CA GLU A 29 6.50 -12.79 -38.95
C GLU A 29 5.01 -12.52 -39.22
N GLU A 30 4.68 -12.26 -40.48
CA GLU A 30 3.30 -12.15 -40.91
C GLU A 30 2.58 -13.49 -40.69
N GLN A 31 1.41 -13.46 -40.06
CA GLN A 31 0.60 -14.65 -39.83
C GLN A 31 -0.87 -14.42 -40.19
N LEU A 32 -1.59 -15.50 -40.45
CA LEU A 32 -3.05 -15.48 -40.63
C LEU A 32 -3.71 -15.00 -39.32
N PHE A 33 -4.52 -13.94 -39.38
CA PHE A 33 -5.35 -13.49 -38.25
C PHE A 33 -6.77 -14.06 -38.30
N HIS A 34 -7.29 -14.19 -39.52
CA HIS A 34 -8.66 -14.61 -39.76
C HIS A 34 -8.85 -15.19 -41.14
N ARG A 35 -9.76 -16.16 -41.23
CA ARG A 35 -10.28 -16.72 -42.47
C ARG A 35 -11.80 -16.63 -42.43
N LEU A 36 -12.45 -16.16 -43.48
CA LEU A 36 -13.91 -16.21 -43.64
C LEU A 36 -14.24 -17.02 -44.88
N ILE A 37 -15.03 -18.08 -44.70
CA ILE A 37 -15.60 -18.83 -45.83
C ILE A 37 -17.03 -18.34 -46.03
N ILE A 38 -17.31 -17.82 -47.22
CA ILE A 38 -18.61 -17.28 -47.62
C ILE A 38 -18.98 -17.81 -49.00
N SER A 39 -20.28 -17.90 -49.29
CA SER A 39 -20.73 -18.25 -50.62
C SER A 39 -21.85 -17.33 -51.07
N GLY A 40 -21.60 -16.56 -52.12
CA GLY A 40 -22.65 -15.85 -52.82
C GLY A 40 -23.45 -16.79 -53.72
N TYR A 41 -24.39 -16.23 -54.47
CA TYR A 41 -25.08 -16.95 -55.53
C TYR A 41 -25.31 -16.05 -56.72
N TYR A 42 -25.32 -16.64 -57.92
CA TYR A 42 -25.78 -15.95 -59.13
C TYR A 42 -27.03 -16.66 -59.63
N ALA A 43 -28.12 -15.91 -59.80
CA ALA A 43 -29.38 -16.44 -60.29
C ALA A 43 -29.75 -15.80 -61.63
N MET A 44 -30.31 -16.61 -62.52
CA MET A 44 -30.98 -16.11 -63.72
C MET A 44 -32.31 -16.84 -63.91
N TYR A 45 -33.27 -16.18 -64.54
CA TYR A 45 -34.61 -16.70 -64.79
C TYR A 45 -35.07 -16.35 -66.20
N GLN A 46 -36.05 -17.08 -66.73
CA GLN A 46 -36.65 -16.68 -68.00
C GLN A 46 -37.76 -15.66 -67.74
N ASP A 47 -37.73 -14.56 -68.46
CA ASP A 47 -38.81 -13.58 -68.47
C ASP A 47 -40.05 -14.12 -69.23
N GLY A 48 -41.14 -13.35 -69.26
CA GLY A 48 -42.36 -13.73 -69.98
C GLY A 48 -42.20 -13.91 -71.49
N SER A 49 -41.04 -13.54 -72.06
CA SER A 49 -40.69 -13.74 -73.47
C SER A 49 -39.76 -14.94 -73.70
N GLY A 50 -39.41 -15.67 -72.64
CA GLY A 50 -38.54 -16.85 -72.70
C GLY A 50 -37.04 -16.53 -72.73
N HIS A 51 -36.65 -15.25 -72.66
CA HIS A 51 -35.23 -14.86 -72.59
C HIS A 51 -34.69 -15.02 -71.17
N TRP A 52 -33.46 -15.53 -71.07
CA TRP A 52 -32.74 -15.56 -69.80
C TRP A 52 -32.32 -14.15 -69.39
N VAL A 53 -32.70 -13.77 -68.17
CA VAL A 53 -32.39 -12.49 -67.57
C VAL A 53 -31.90 -12.67 -66.13
N ALA A 54 -31.11 -11.73 -65.64
CA ALA A 54 -30.65 -11.68 -64.25
C ALA A 54 -30.74 -10.25 -63.73
N GLU A 55 -31.03 -10.11 -62.44
CA GLU A 55 -30.94 -8.84 -61.73
C GLU A 55 -29.53 -8.74 -61.13
N GLU A 56 -28.67 -7.95 -61.76
CA GLU A 56 -27.26 -7.83 -61.33
C GLU A 56 -27.05 -6.70 -60.33
N PHE A 57 -27.91 -5.70 -60.40
CA PHE A 57 -28.02 -4.60 -59.46
C PHE A 57 -29.51 -4.38 -59.17
N PRO A 58 -29.87 -3.89 -57.97
CA PRO A 58 -31.26 -3.62 -57.63
C PRO A 58 -31.97 -2.78 -58.71
N GLY A 59 -32.99 -3.37 -59.34
CA GLY A 59 -33.77 -2.75 -60.41
C GLY A 59 -33.17 -2.84 -61.82
N GLN A 60 -32.00 -3.45 -62.02
CA GLN A 60 -31.37 -3.62 -63.32
C GLN A 60 -31.45 -5.07 -63.81
N VAL A 61 -32.43 -5.35 -64.66
CA VAL A 61 -32.63 -6.65 -65.30
C VAL A 61 -31.89 -6.67 -66.64
N ASN A 62 -30.83 -7.49 -66.72
CA ASN A 62 -30.02 -7.63 -67.92
C ASN A 62 -30.23 -9.00 -68.57
N ARG A 63 -30.18 -9.06 -69.91
CA ARG A 63 -30.12 -10.34 -70.62
C ARG A 63 -28.80 -11.05 -70.34
N VAL A 64 -28.90 -12.34 -70.09
CA VAL A 64 -27.79 -13.25 -69.81
C VAL A 64 -28.02 -14.56 -70.57
N LYS A 65 -27.00 -15.40 -70.66
CA LYS A 65 -27.13 -16.80 -71.11
C LYS A 65 -26.06 -17.66 -70.44
N PRO A 66 -26.27 -18.99 -70.36
CA PRO A 66 -25.19 -19.90 -70.01
C PRO A 66 -23.94 -19.64 -70.87
N GLY A 67 -22.77 -19.60 -70.22
CA GLY A 67 -21.47 -19.32 -70.84
C GLY A 67 -21.06 -17.83 -70.82
N ASP A 68 -21.95 -16.91 -70.41
CA ASP A 68 -21.55 -15.52 -70.17
C ASP A 68 -20.71 -15.43 -68.89
N THR A 69 -19.77 -14.47 -68.83
CA THR A 69 -19.07 -14.09 -67.59
C THR A 69 -19.69 -12.80 -67.06
N ARG A 70 -20.12 -12.81 -65.79
CA ARG A 70 -20.82 -11.66 -65.17
C ARG A 70 -20.13 -11.24 -63.88
N SER A 71 -20.11 -9.93 -63.62
CA SER A 71 -19.57 -9.40 -62.37
C SER A 71 -20.64 -9.44 -61.30
N MET A 72 -20.26 -9.83 -60.09
CA MET A 72 -21.16 -9.96 -58.95
C MET A 72 -20.48 -9.41 -57.70
N LEU A 73 -21.22 -8.64 -56.90
CA LEU A 73 -20.82 -8.28 -55.54
C LEU A 73 -21.11 -9.46 -54.61
N ILE A 74 -20.08 -10.01 -53.98
CA ILE A 74 -20.24 -11.05 -52.94
C ILE A 74 -20.64 -10.38 -51.62
N GLY A 75 -20.00 -9.25 -51.29
CA GLY A 75 -20.39 -8.45 -50.14
C GLY A 75 -19.32 -7.46 -49.68
N GLN A 76 -19.74 -6.55 -48.79
CA GLN A 76 -18.86 -5.74 -47.97
C GLN A 76 -18.63 -6.46 -46.65
N ILE A 77 -17.39 -6.82 -46.37
CA ILE A 77 -17.03 -7.71 -45.28
C ILE A 77 -16.18 -6.92 -44.28
N PRO A 78 -16.72 -6.63 -43.07
CA PRO A 78 -15.95 -5.96 -42.03
C PRO A 78 -14.88 -6.90 -41.47
N CYS A 79 -13.72 -6.35 -41.17
CA CYS A 79 -12.65 -7.06 -40.49
C CYS A 79 -12.92 -7.09 -38.98
N ASN A 80 -13.34 -8.25 -38.46
CA ASN A 80 -13.58 -8.43 -37.03
C ASN A 80 -12.29 -8.71 -36.22
N VAL A 81 -11.12 -8.71 -36.86
CA VAL A 81 -9.83 -9.08 -36.24
C VAL A 81 -8.87 -7.91 -36.02
N LYS A 82 -9.37 -6.68 -36.11
CA LYS A 82 -8.62 -5.43 -35.89
C LYS A 82 -7.85 -5.40 -34.56
N ALA A 83 -8.36 -6.07 -33.52
CA ALA A 83 -7.69 -6.14 -32.22
C ALA A 83 -6.47 -7.08 -32.18
N LYS A 84 -6.23 -7.90 -33.22
CA LYS A 84 -5.15 -8.89 -33.23
C LYS A 84 -3.82 -8.34 -33.78
N GLY A 85 -3.86 -7.23 -34.51
CA GLY A 85 -2.67 -6.47 -34.90
C GLY A 85 -2.79 -5.71 -36.22
N LYS A 86 -1.65 -5.34 -36.81
CA LYS A 86 -1.62 -4.57 -38.06
C LYS A 86 -1.84 -5.50 -39.24
N ILE A 87 -2.91 -5.27 -40.00
CA ILE A 87 -3.18 -5.97 -41.27
C ILE A 87 -2.13 -5.55 -42.29
N THR A 88 -1.50 -6.53 -42.92
CA THR A 88 -0.45 -6.34 -43.93
C THR A 88 -0.88 -6.85 -45.30
N ARG A 89 -1.76 -7.87 -45.36
CA ARG A 89 -2.23 -8.47 -46.60
C ARG A 89 -3.63 -9.06 -46.45
N VAL A 90 -4.41 -9.02 -47.53
CA VAL A 90 -5.68 -9.75 -47.67
C VAL A 90 -5.61 -10.60 -48.92
N GLU A 91 -6.09 -11.85 -48.83
CA GLU A 91 -6.20 -12.76 -49.96
C GLU A 91 -7.64 -13.21 -50.17
N VAL A 92 -8.03 -13.42 -51.43
CA VAL A 92 -9.32 -14.03 -51.77
C VAL A 92 -9.06 -15.27 -52.62
N LYS A 93 -9.48 -16.43 -52.12
CA LYS A 93 -9.29 -17.74 -52.73
C LYS A 93 -10.61 -18.26 -53.31
N THR A 94 -10.49 -19.09 -54.34
CA THR A 94 -11.60 -19.72 -55.05
C THR A 94 -11.98 -21.07 -54.44
N ALA A 95 -13.09 -21.63 -54.92
CA ALA A 95 -13.68 -22.86 -54.40
C ALA A 95 -12.76 -24.09 -54.46
N ASP A 96 -11.92 -24.19 -55.49
CA ASP A 96 -10.95 -25.27 -55.67
C ASP A 96 -9.82 -25.26 -54.63
N GLN A 97 -9.70 -24.16 -53.88
CA GLN A 97 -8.74 -24.00 -52.80
C GLN A 97 -9.38 -24.25 -51.42
N ILE A 98 -10.69 -24.55 -51.34
CA ILE A 98 -11.38 -24.86 -50.09
C ILE A 98 -11.11 -26.31 -49.72
N THR A 99 -10.49 -26.54 -48.56
CA THR A 99 -10.16 -27.88 -48.07
C THR A 99 -10.85 -28.18 -46.73
N GLU A 100 -10.98 -29.46 -46.39
CA GLU A 100 -11.54 -29.91 -45.11
C GLU A 100 -10.76 -29.34 -43.90
N GLU A 101 -9.43 -29.19 -44.01
CA GLU A 101 -8.57 -28.65 -42.96
C GLU A 101 -8.96 -27.22 -42.54
N MET A 102 -9.47 -26.41 -43.47
CA MET A 102 -9.91 -25.04 -43.16
C MET A 102 -11.08 -25.01 -42.17
N PHE A 103 -11.84 -26.10 -42.08
CA PHE A 103 -13.00 -26.26 -41.18
C PHE A 103 -12.61 -26.93 -39.85
N ASP A 104 -11.44 -27.58 -39.76
CA ASP A 104 -11.01 -28.27 -38.55
C ASP A 104 -10.56 -27.29 -37.46
N LYS A 105 -11.42 -27.07 -36.47
CA LYS A 105 -11.17 -26.19 -35.32
C LYS A 105 -9.99 -26.60 -34.44
N ASN A 106 -9.49 -27.82 -34.58
CA ASN A 106 -8.34 -28.31 -33.82
C ASN A 106 -7.00 -27.89 -34.41
N THR A 107 -6.97 -27.38 -35.65
CA THR A 107 -5.76 -26.83 -36.26
C THR A 107 -5.58 -25.36 -35.90
N SER A 108 -4.32 -24.90 -35.88
CA SER A 108 -3.99 -23.49 -35.60
C SER A 108 -4.65 -22.54 -36.59
N GLU A 109 -4.80 -22.93 -37.86
CA GLU A 109 -5.48 -22.15 -38.88
C GLU A 109 -7.01 -22.28 -38.81
N GLY A 110 -7.56 -23.49 -38.65
CA GLY A 110 -9.01 -23.69 -38.62
C GLY A 110 -9.69 -23.04 -37.41
N SER A 111 -8.96 -22.89 -36.30
CA SER A 111 -9.39 -22.08 -35.14
C SER A 111 -9.63 -20.60 -35.50
N LYS A 112 -8.99 -20.09 -36.56
CA LYS A 112 -9.10 -18.71 -37.06
C LYS A 112 -10.19 -18.55 -38.13
N THR A 113 -10.86 -19.64 -38.53
CA THR A 113 -11.91 -19.63 -39.56
C THR A 113 -13.26 -19.21 -38.97
N SER A 114 -13.99 -18.32 -39.64
CA SER A 114 -15.42 -18.15 -39.47
C SER A 114 -16.13 -18.56 -40.74
N LEU A 115 -17.39 -18.96 -40.60
CA LEU A 115 -18.23 -19.36 -41.70
C LEU A 115 -19.41 -18.40 -41.74
N TRP A 116 -19.78 -17.95 -42.93
CA TRP A 116 -20.98 -17.13 -43.10
C TRP A 116 -22.25 -17.87 -42.62
N ARG A 117 -22.24 -19.21 -42.71
CA ARG A 117 -23.24 -20.09 -42.12
C ARG A 117 -22.55 -21.20 -41.33
N PRO A 118 -23.01 -21.51 -40.12
CA PRO A 118 -22.37 -22.52 -39.27
C PRO A 118 -22.64 -23.93 -39.81
N MET A 119 -21.68 -24.52 -40.51
CA MET A 119 -21.74 -25.88 -41.05
C MET A 119 -20.34 -26.50 -41.09
N ASP A 120 -20.24 -27.82 -41.13
CA ASP A 120 -18.95 -28.49 -41.33
C ASP A 120 -18.61 -28.65 -42.82
N PHE A 121 -17.43 -29.18 -43.14
CA PHE A 121 -17.04 -29.41 -44.54
C PHE A 121 -17.92 -30.46 -45.24
N LYS A 122 -18.41 -31.47 -44.50
CA LYS A 122 -19.25 -32.55 -45.05
C LYS A 122 -20.63 -32.05 -45.45
N GLU A 123 -21.10 -31.00 -44.79
CA GLU A 123 -22.30 -30.25 -45.16
C GLU A 123 -21.98 -29.22 -46.27
N PHE A 124 -20.86 -28.50 -46.15
CA PHE A 124 -20.48 -27.45 -47.09
C PHE A 124 -20.24 -27.97 -48.51
N ASP A 125 -19.54 -29.10 -48.67
CA ASP A 125 -19.19 -29.67 -49.98
C ASP A 125 -20.43 -29.99 -50.84
N PRO A 126 -21.37 -30.86 -50.41
CA PRO A 126 -22.55 -31.19 -51.21
C PRO A 126 -23.52 -30.02 -51.39
N MET A 127 -23.50 -29.01 -50.49
CA MET A 127 -24.30 -27.81 -50.63
C MET A 127 -23.65 -26.81 -51.60
N TYR A 128 -22.44 -26.36 -51.33
CA TYR A 128 -21.86 -25.22 -52.04
C TYR A 128 -20.88 -25.58 -53.15
N LEU A 129 -20.14 -26.68 -53.04
CA LEU A 129 -19.15 -27.04 -54.06
C LEU A 129 -19.78 -27.82 -55.21
N ARG A 130 -20.85 -28.58 -54.95
CA ARG A 130 -21.60 -29.31 -55.98
C ARG A 130 -22.25 -28.40 -57.02
N TYR A 131 -22.75 -27.23 -56.61
CA TYR A 131 -23.50 -26.33 -57.47
C TYR A 131 -22.71 -25.09 -57.91
N ILE A 132 -21.39 -25.21 -57.88
CA ILE A 132 -20.49 -24.11 -58.21
C ILE A 132 -20.69 -23.64 -59.65
N SER A 133 -20.62 -22.33 -59.84
CA SER A 133 -20.42 -21.75 -61.16
C SER A 133 -19.08 -22.19 -61.76
N GLY A 134 -18.79 -21.78 -62.99
CA GLY A 134 -17.62 -22.25 -63.74
C GLY A 134 -16.34 -21.62 -63.21
N SER A 135 -15.59 -20.97 -64.10
CA SER A 135 -14.49 -20.13 -63.63
C SER A 135 -15.04 -19.00 -62.74
N ILE A 136 -14.50 -18.88 -61.53
CA ILE A 136 -14.72 -17.76 -60.61
C ILE A 136 -13.39 -17.02 -60.52
N THR A 137 -13.37 -15.74 -60.87
CA THR A 137 -12.20 -14.88 -60.71
C THR A 137 -12.54 -13.81 -59.67
N PRO A 138 -12.18 -14.02 -58.39
CA PRO A 138 -12.46 -13.07 -57.35
C PRO A 138 -11.52 -11.86 -57.45
N SER A 139 -12.00 -10.72 -57.00
CA SER A 139 -11.19 -9.53 -56.77
C SER A 139 -11.68 -8.82 -55.53
N PHE A 140 -10.83 -7.99 -54.92
CA PHE A 140 -11.23 -7.23 -53.74
C PHE A 140 -10.69 -5.80 -53.80
N THR A 141 -11.36 -4.92 -53.06
CA THR A 141 -10.87 -3.56 -52.80
C THR A 141 -10.86 -3.34 -51.29
N MET A 142 -9.71 -2.98 -50.73
CA MET A 142 -9.65 -2.51 -49.33
C MET A 142 -10.33 -1.14 -49.23
N LYS A 143 -11.33 -1.05 -48.35
CA LYS A 143 -12.11 0.18 -48.14
C LYS A 143 -11.47 1.12 -47.13
N ASN A 144 -10.67 0.60 -46.22
CA ASN A 144 -9.94 1.37 -45.21
C ASN A 144 -8.64 0.65 -44.77
N ASP A 145 -7.84 1.36 -43.99
CA ASP A 145 -6.62 0.85 -43.33
C ASP A 145 -6.91 -0.19 -42.23
N GLN A 146 -8.18 -0.35 -41.85
CA GLN A 146 -8.62 -1.32 -40.86
C GLN A 146 -8.85 -2.72 -41.44
N GLY A 147 -8.68 -2.89 -42.76
CA GLY A 147 -8.80 -4.18 -43.44
C GLY A 147 -10.23 -4.55 -43.85
N ASP A 148 -11.18 -3.62 -43.81
CA ASP A 148 -12.51 -3.86 -44.37
C ASP A 148 -12.41 -3.98 -45.90
N VAL A 149 -13.05 -5.00 -46.47
CA VAL A 149 -12.94 -5.30 -47.91
C VAL A 149 -14.30 -5.40 -48.57
N GLU A 150 -14.35 -4.97 -49.83
CA GLU A 150 -15.44 -5.29 -50.74
C GLU A 150 -14.96 -6.37 -51.71
N VAL A 151 -15.64 -7.51 -51.71
CA VAL A 151 -15.29 -8.65 -52.54
C VAL A 151 -16.25 -8.73 -53.71
N THR A 152 -15.70 -8.73 -54.92
CA THR A 152 -16.44 -8.95 -56.16
C THR A 152 -15.88 -10.18 -56.87
N ALA A 153 -16.66 -10.78 -57.77
CA ALA A 153 -16.18 -11.87 -58.60
C ALA A 153 -16.71 -11.75 -60.02
N ASN A 154 -15.86 -12.10 -60.98
CA ASN A 154 -16.31 -12.40 -62.33
C ASN A 154 -16.62 -13.90 -62.41
N VAL A 155 -17.86 -14.22 -62.71
CA VAL A 155 -18.44 -15.56 -62.59
C VAL A 155 -18.89 -16.03 -63.96
N LEU A 156 -18.31 -17.14 -64.44
CA LEU A 156 -18.77 -17.82 -65.64
C LEU A 156 -20.07 -18.58 -65.36
N LEU A 157 -21.16 -18.22 -66.02
CA LEU A 157 -22.50 -18.80 -65.83
C LEU A 157 -22.60 -20.21 -66.44
N GLY A 158 -22.16 -21.23 -65.72
CA GLY A 158 -22.23 -22.62 -66.17
C GLY A 158 -21.17 -23.49 -65.53
N PRO A 159 -21.15 -24.80 -65.82
CA PRO A 159 -22.06 -25.50 -66.71
C PRO A 159 -23.48 -25.57 -66.13
N ILE A 160 -24.48 -25.64 -67.01
CA ILE A 160 -25.90 -25.69 -66.59
C ILE A 160 -26.24 -26.95 -65.78
N ASN A 161 -25.42 -27.99 -65.89
CA ASN A 161 -25.58 -29.23 -65.11
C ASN A 161 -25.19 -29.06 -63.65
N ASN A 162 -24.41 -28.03 -63.32
CA ASN A 162 -24.05 -27.67 -61.95
C ASN A 162 -25.04 -26.65 -61.36
N ALA A 163 -26.06 -26.22 -62.10
CA ALA A 163 -27.02 -25.24 -61.59
C ALA A 163 -28.10 -25.92 -60.76
N VAL A 164 -28.47 -25.28 -59.64
CA VAL A 164 -29.71 -25.59 -58.91
C VAL A 164 -30.88 -25.20 -59.81
N ARG A 165 -31.75 -26.15 -60.12
CA ARG A 165 -32.96 -25.88 -60.89
C ARG A 165 -34.09 -25.60 -59.90
N VAL A 166 -34.50 -24.35 -59.80
CA VAL A 166 -35.43 -23.88 -58.75
C VAL A 166 -36.75 -24.66 -58.76
N ALA A 167 -37.30 -24.98 -59.94
CA ALA A 167 -38.51 -25.80 -60.04
C ALA A 167 -38.36 -27.24 -59.50
N LYS A 168 -37.14 -27.79 -59.46
CA LYS A 168 -36.87 -29.14 -58.96
C LYS A 168 -36.42 -29.15 -57.50
N GLU A 169 -35.73 -28.10 -57.08
CA GLU A 169 -35.10 -27.98 -55.77
C GLU A 169 -35.42 -26.62 -55.11
N PRO A 170 -36.71 -26.30 -54.88
CA PRO A 170 -37.13 -24.98 -54.41
C PRO A 170 -36.62 -24.65 -53.00
N ASP A 171 -36.51 -25.65 -52.12
CA ASP A 171 -35.99 -25.46 -50.76
C ASP A 171 -34.49 -25.11 -50.77
N LEU A 172 -33.73 -25.74 -51.67
CA LEU A 172 -32.30 -25.44 -51.83
C LEU A 172 -32.08 -24.04 -52.42
N ALA A 173 -32.89 -23.66 -53.41
CA ALA A 173 -32.88 -22.31 -53.96
C ALA A 173 -33.26 -21.24 -52.90
N ARG A 174 -34.28 -21.53 -52.08
CA ARG A 174 -34.68 -20.69 -50.95
C ARG A 174 -33.55 -20.57 -49.93
N TYR A 175 -32.84 -21.67 -49.66
CA TYR A 175 -31.69 -21.67 -48.76
C TYR A 175 -30.59 -20.70 -49.24
N TYR A 176 -30.23 -20.70 -50.53
CA TYR A 176 -29.19 -19.78 -51.05
C TYR A 176 -29.65 -18.34 -51.13
N ALA A 177 -30.81 -18.11 -51.75
CA ALA A 177 -31.27 -16.75 -52.06
C ALA A 177 -31.95 -16.03 -50.89
N ASN A 178 -32.32 -16.77 -49.84
CA ASN A 178 -33.24 -16.29 -48.80
C ASN A 178 -34.51 -15.65 -49.39
N ALA A 179 -34.95 -16.14 -50.54
CA ALA A 179 -36.08 -15.63 -51.31
C ALA A 179 -37.04 -16.76 -51.64
N THR A 180 -38.33 -16.44 -51.66
CA THR A 180 -39.35 -17.41 -52.09
C THR A 180 -39.47 -17.34 -53.60
N TRP A 181 -39.17 -18.44 -54.27
CA TRP A 181 -39.33 -18.56 -55.71
C TRP A 181 -40.65 -19.24 -56.04
N ALA A 182 -41.25 -18.88 -57.17
CA ALA A 182 -42.43 -19.58 -57.66
C ALA A 182 -42.09 -21.06 -57.94
N PRO A 183 -42.94 -22.04 -57.56
CA PRO A 183 -42.68 -23.47 -57.79
C PRO A 183 -42.46 -23.84 -59.26
N ASN A 184 -43.03 -23.07 -60.18
CA ASN A 184 -42.90 -23.25 -61.63
C ASN A 184 -41.83 -22.32 -62.24
N SER A 185 -40.95 -21.73 -61.42
CA SER A 185 -39.91 -20.83 -61.89
C SER A 185 -38.93 -21.56 -62.80
N SER A 186 -38.65 -20.96 -63.97
CA SER A 186 -37.57 -21.38 -64.87
C SER A 186 -36.18 -20.98 -64.33
N ALA A 187 -36.10 -20.40 -63.13
CA ALA A 187 -34.85 -19.94 -62.55
C ALA A 187 -33.84 -21.08 -62.36
N VAL A 188 -32.59 -20.71 -62.57
CA VAL A 188 -31.42 -21.51 -62.23
C VAL A 188 -30.43 -20.67 -61.44
N LEU A 189 -29.69 -21.32 -60.55
CA LEU A 189 -28.76 -20.65 -59.65
C LEU A 189 -27.48 -21.44 -59.51
N TRP A 190 -26.35 -20.74 -59.43
CA TRP A 190 -25.05 -21.29 -59.09
C TRP A 190 -24.56 -20.67 -57.79
N THR A 191 -23.83 -21.46 -57.00
CA THR A 191 -23.11 -20.99 -55.82
C THR A 191 -21.77 -20.38 -56.24
N VAL A 192 -21.31 -19.40 -55.47
CA VAL A 192 -20.04 -18.70 -55.69
C VAL A 192 -19.27 -18.66 -54.38
N PRO A 193 -18.71 -19.80 -53.93
CA PRO A 193 -17.94 -19.85 -52.69
C PRO A 193 -16.56 -19.22 -52.88
N VAL A 194 -16.17 -18.41 -51.89
CA VAL A 194 -14.86 -17.77 -51.79
C VAL A 194 -14.37 -17.82 -50.35
N VAL A 195 -13.04 -17.79 -50.18
CA VAL A 195 -12.40 -17.65 -48.87
C VAL A 195 -11.69 -16.32 -48.82
N VAL A 196 -11.92 -15.55 -47.77
CA VAL A 196 -11.21 -14.28 -47.51
C VAL A 196 -10.28 -14.50 -46.33
N GLU A 197 -9.00 -14.23 -46.50
CA GLU A 197 -7.98 -14.38 -45.46
C GLU A 197 -7.30 -13.05 -45.17
N TRP A 198 -7.21 -12.70 -43.89
CA TRP A 198 -6.50 -11.52 -43.41
C TRP A 198 -5.21 -11.95 -42.74
N TYR A 199 -4.11 -11.43 -43.25
CA TYR A 199 -2.77 -11.62 -42.72
C TYR A 199 -2.28 -10.34 -42.06
N GLY A 200 -1.52 -10.50 -40.98
CA GLY A 200 -1.02 -9.37 -40.22
C GLY A 200 0.14 -9.73 -39.32
N ILE A 201 0.77 -8.67 -38.80
CA ILE A 201 1.81 -8.76 -37.79
C ILE A 201 1.11 -8.58 -36.43
N PRO A 202 1.14 -9.60 -35.54
CA PRO A 202 0.53 -9.47 -34.22
C PRO A 202 1.15 -8.29 -33.50
N LEU A 203 0.34 -7.55 -32.74
CA LEU A 203 0.91 -6.63 -31.76
C LEU A 203 1.78 -7.49 -30.84
N ALA A 204 3.06 -7.11 -30.68
CA ALA A 204 3.91 -7.74 -29.68
C ALA A 204 3.12 -7.76 -28.37
N PRO A 205 3.11 -8.88 -27.61
CA PRO A 205 2.41 -8.92 -26.34
C PRO A 205 2.94 -7.75 -25.53
N VAL A 206 2.08 -6.73 -25.40
CA VAL A 206 2.49 -5.52 -24.73
C VAL A 206 2.59 -5.93 -23.28
N GLY A 207 3.77 -5.76 -22.68
CA GLY A 207 3.93 -5.97 -21.25
C GLY A 207 2.93 -5.13 -20.46
N PRO A 208 2.85 -5.26 -19.13
CA PRO A 208 2.07 -4.32 -18.35
C PRO A 208 2.56 -2.88 -18.60
N PRO A 209 1.67 -1.87 -18.57
CA PRO A 209 2.06 -0.46 -18.64
C PRO A 209 2.99 -0.08 -17.49
N ASP A 210 3.74 0.98 -17.68
CA ASP A 210 4.69 1.49 -16.70
C ASP A 210 4.34 2.95 -16.42
N PHE A 211 3.34 3.13 -15.57
CA PHE A 211 2.95 4.47 -15.15
C PHE A 211 3.91 5.01 -14.10
N SER A 212 3.88 6.31 -13.87
CA SER A 212 4.52 6.92 -12.72
C SER A 212 3.80 8.20 -12.31
N VAL A 213 4.00 8.61 -11.06
CA VAL A 213 3.46 9.86 -10.52
C VAL A 213 4.53 10.59 -9.73
N GLN A 214 4.51 11.92 -9.82
CA GLN A 214 5.41 12.79 -9.08
C GLN A 214 4.66 14.05 -8.62
N LEU A 215 4.67 14.30 -7.32
CA LEU A 215 4.25 15.57 -6.73
C LEU A 215 5.38 16.60 -6.91
N GLU A 216 5.01 17.85 -7.17
CA GLU A 216 5.98 18.95 -7.35
C GLU A 216 6.85 19.17 -6.10
N LEU A 217 6.26 18.97 -4.93
CA LEU A 217 6.90 19.15 -3.64
C LEU A 217 6.76 17.88 -2.81
N GLU A 218 7.86 17.42 -2.22
CA GLU A 218 7.86 16.31 -1.25
C GLU A 218 7.42 16.76 0.16
N ARG A 219 7.42 18.08 0.41
CA ARG A 219 7.05 18.64 1.71
C ARG A 219 6.53 20.07 1.60
N PHE A 220 5.43 20.34 2.29
CA PHE A 220 4.91 21.67 2.54
C PHE A 220 5.39 22.13 3.93
N LYS A 221 6.22 23.18 3.94
CA LYS A 221 6.77 23.81 5.15
C LYS A 221 6.12 25.18 5.38
N ASN A 222 6.17 25.65 6.63
CA ASN A 222 5.75 27.01 7.03
C ASN A 222 4.28 27.32 6.69
N VAL A 223 3.43 26.31 6.76
CA VAL A 223 1.98 26.41 6.54
C VAL A 223 1.23 26.44 7.87
N LYS A 224 0.12 27.18 7.91
CA LYS A 224 -0.74 27.32 9.10
C LYS A 224 -2.07 26.61 8.89
N PRO A 225 -2.71 26.11 9.97
CA PRO A 225 -4.06 25.57 9.88
C PRO A 225 -5.03 26.58 9.25
N GLY A 226 -5.79 26.12 8.25
CA GLY A 226 -6.70 26.96 7.46
C GLY A 226 -6.11 27.55 6.19
N ASP A 227 -4.78 27.52 6.02
CA ASP A 227 -4.15 27.96 4.77
C ASP A 227 -4.63 27.11 3.60
N LYS A 228 -4.94 27.77 2.47
CA LYS A 228 -5.22 27.09 1.20
C LYS A 228 -3.93 27.02 0.40
N VAL A 229 -3.40 25.81 0.25
CA VAL A 229 -2.15 25.56 -0.47
C VAL A 229 -2.47 24.99 -1.84
N THR A 230 -1.84 25.54 -2.88
CA THR A 230 -1.97 25.08 -4.27
C THR A 230 -0.63 24.58 -4.76
N SER A 231 -0.61 23.42 -5.43
CA SER A 231 0.58 22.81 -6.04
C SER A 231 0.16 21.95 -7.22
N THR A 232 1.13 21.27 -7.84
CA THR A 232 0.92 20.41 -9.00
C THR A 232 1.37 18.97 -8.76
N VAL A 233 0.77 18.07 -9.54
CA VAL A 233 1.12 16.65 -9.62
C VAL A 233 1.23 16.27 -11.09
N THR A 234 2.26 15.52 -11.44
CA THR A 234 2.50 15.05 -12.81
C THR A 234 2.39 13.53 -12.85
N TYR A 235 1.61 13.05 -13.81
CA TYR A 235 1.42 11.63 -14.08
C TYR A 235 2.02 11.32 -15.46
N THR A 236 2.66 10.17 -15.60
CA THR A 236 3.40 9.83 -16.83
C THR A 236 3.18 8.37 -17.21
N LEU A 237 3.04 8.11 -18.50
CA LEU A 237 3.23 6.76 -19.07
C LEU A 237 4.64 6.68 -19.64
N ASN A 238 5.48 5.77 -19.14
CA ASN A 238 6.87 5.70 -19.55
C ASN A 238 7.01 5.37 -21.06
N LYS A 239 8.05 5.94 -21.68
CA LYS A 239 8.26 5.93 -23.13
C LYS A 239 8.46 4.54 -23.73
N ASP A 240 8.91 3.58 -22.94
CA ASP A 240 9.17 2.21 -23.35
C ASP A 240 7.89 1.37 -23.51
N TYR A 241 6.74 1.88 -23.05
CA TYR A 241 5.45 1.27 -23.34
C TYR A 241 5.01 1.59 -24.79
N PRO A 242 4.69 0.60 -25.64
CA PRO A 242 4.58 0.80 -27.09
C PRO A 242 3.24 1.36 -27.58
N GLN A 243 2.22 1.46 -26.74
CA GLN A 243 0.87 1.88 -27.13
C GLN A 243 0.29 2.90 -26.14
N GLN A 244 -0.81 3.55 -26.51
CA GLN A 244 -1.52 4.41 -25.56
C GLN A 244 -2.22 3.56 -24.48
N GLU A 245 -2.39 4.12 -23.29
CA GLU A 245 -3.03 3.42 -22.15
C GLU A 245 -3.93 4.37 -21.36
N ARG A 246 -5.03 3.84 -20.82
CA ARG A 246 -5.92 4.61 -19.94
C ARG A 246 -5.53 4.43 -18.49
N ALA A 247 -5.55 5.53 -17.74
CA ALA A 247 -5.23 5.50 -16.31
C ALA A 247 -6.31 6.16 -15.46
N TRP A 248 -6.49 5.64 -14.26
CA TRP A 248 -7.29 6.23 -13.20
C TRP A 248 -6.40 7.03 -12.25
N LEU A 249 -6.61 8.35 -12.23
CA LEU A 249 -5.84 9.27 -11.42
C LEU A 249 -6.52 9.52 -10.08
N ARG A 250 -5.75 9.49 -9.00
CA ARG A 250 -6.27 9.71 -7.64
C ARG A 250 -5.35 10.62 -6.85
N LEU A 251 -5.95 11.52 -6.09
CA LEU A 251 -5.25 12.43 -5.19
C LEU A 251 -6.03 12.53 -3.88
N HIS A 252 -5.34 12.36 -2.75
CA HIS A 252 -5.96 12.37 -1.43
C HIS A 252 -5.17 13.23 -0.45
N HIS A 253 -5.88 13.87 0.47
CA HIS A 253 -5.33 14.45 1.69
C HIS A 253 -5.53 13.43 2.82
N VAL A 254 -4.43 12.96 3.41
CA VAL A 254 -4.44 11.91 4.43
C VAL A 254 -4.28 12.52 5.82
N LEU A 255 -5.29 12.29 6.68
CA LEU A 255 -5.38 12.83 8.03
C LEU A 255 -5.58 11.70 9.04
N GLY A 256 -4.61 11.49 9.93
CA GLY A 256 -4.69 10.42 10.92
C GLY A 256 -4.86 9.02 10.32
N GLY A 257 -4.37 8.80 9.09
CA GLY A 257 -4.52 7.55 8.34
C GLY A 257 -5.78 7.44 7.48
N GLN A 258 -6.72 8.39 7.57
CA GLN A 258 -7.92 8.43 6.74
C GLN A 258 -7.67 9.25 5.46
N GLU A 259 -8.09 8.72 4.30
CA GLU A 259 -7.93 9.37 2.99
C GLU A 259 -9.17 10.21 2.64
N TYR A 260 -8.95 11.47 2.27
CA TYR A 260 -9.99 12.40 1.80
C TYR A 260 -9.67 12.81 0.36
N ALA A 261 -10.59 12.57 -0.58
CA ALA A 261 -10.36 12.91 -1.98
C ALA A 261 -10.12 14.41 -2.18
N VAL A 262 -9.09 14.75 -2.96
CA VAL A 262 -8.76 16.12 -3.37
C VAL A 262 -9.12 16.27 -4.83
N THR A 263 -9.92 17.29 -5.15
CA THR A 263 -10.20 17.66 -6.54
C THR A 263 -8.97 18.32 -7.17
N PHE A 264 -8.68 17.97 -8.41
CA PHE A 264 -7.60 18.55 -9.19
C PHE A 264 -8.07 18.82 -10.62
N GLU A 265 -7.47 19.82 -11.24
CA GLU A 265 -7.82 20.31 -12.58
C GLU A 265 -6.59 20.17 -13.49
N PRO A 266 -6.75 19.76 -14.75
CA PRO A 266 -5.61 19.69 -15.65
C PRO A 266 -5.08 21.08 -15.96
N ILE A 267 -3.76 21.23 -16.05
CA ILE A 267 -3.14 22.47 -16.51
C ILE A 267 -3.49 22.73 -17.98
N ASN A 268 -3.58 21.68 -18.79
CA ASN A 268 -4.03 21.71 -20.17
C ASN A 268 -5.44 21.11 -20.27
N SER A 269 -6.43 21.87 -20.73
CA SER A 269 -7.83 21.41 -20.81
C SER A 269 -8.05 20.16 -21.67
N ALA A 270 -7.13 19.85 -22.60
CA ALA A 270 -7.18 18.61 -23.38
C ALA A 270 -6.95 17.34 -22.53
N ASP A 271 -6.39 17.49 -21.33
CA ASP A 271 -6.11 16.43 -20.37
C ASP A 271 -7.25 16.27 -19.33
N ALA A 272 -8.44 16.78 -19.62
CA ALA A 272 -9.59 16.61 -18.74
C ALA A 272 -9.94 15.12 -18.55
N LEU A 273 -10.21 14.74 -17.30
CA LEU A 273 -10.71 13.41 -16.98
C LEU A 273 -12.09 13.19 -17.61
N ASP A 274 -12.36 11.95 -18.03
CA ASP A 274 -13.69 11.56 -18.47
C ASP A 274 -14.68 11.44 -17.29
N ALA A 275 -15.94 11.10 -17.59
CA ALA A 275 -17.00 10.97 -16.58
C ALA A 275 -16.73 9.91 -15.51
N ASN A 276 -15.79 8.99 -15.75
CA ASN A 276 -15.38 7.94 -14.81
C ASN A 276 -14.08 8.30 -14.06
N GLY A 277 -13.48 9.45 -14.35
CA GLY A 277 -12.20 9.88 -13.76
C GLY A 277 -10.97 9.32 -14.48
N TYR A 278 -11.09 8.89 -15.74
CA TYR A 278 -10.00 8.32 -16.52
C TYR A 278 -9.40 9.32 -17.51
N VAL A 279 -8.15 9.08 -17.90
CA VAL A 279 -7.47 9.83 -18.96
C VAL A 279 -6.56 8.90 -19.76
N THR A 280 -6.40 9.17 -21.07
CA THR A 280 -5.54 8.40 -21.96
C THR A 280 -4.17 9.05 -22.10
N PHE A 281 -3.10 8.26 -21.98
CA PHE A 281 -1.72 8.66 -22.19
C PHE A 281 -1.15 8.03 -23.47
N GLN A 282 -0.41 8.79 -24.24
CA GLN A 282 0.50 8.27 -25.28
C GLN A 282 1.82 7.80 -24.64
N PRO A 283 2.57 6.90 -25.29
CA PRO A 283 3.92 6.53 -24.88
C PRO A 283 4.83 7.74 -24.60
N GLY A 284 5.32 7.87 -23.37
CA GLY A 284 6.21 8.96 -22.95
C GLY A 284 5.49 10.29 -22.67
N GLU A 285 4.16 10.31 -22.68
CA GLU A 285 3.37 11.50 -22.34
C GLU A 285 3.31 11.71 -20.83
N SER A 286 3.47 12.97 -20.41
CA SER A 286 3.24 13.43 -19.05
C SER A 286 2.10 14.43 -19.02
N LYS A 287 1.20 14.30 -18.05
CA LYS A 287 0.07 15.23 -17.83
C LYS A 287 0.15 15.79 -16.42
N THR A 288 0.05 17.12 -16.31
CA THR A 288 0.16 17.84 -15.04
C THR A 288 -1.18 18.41 -14.62
N TYR A 289 -1.52 18.25 -13.35
CA TYR A 289 -2.75 18.72 -12.75
C TYR A 289 -2.44 19.63 -11.57
N ARG A 290 -3.22 20.71 -11.44
CA ARG A 290 -3.21 21.61 -10.29
C ARG A 290 -4.23 21.15 -9.28
N TYR A 291 -3.85 21.18 -8.00
CA TYR A 291 -4.74 20.88 -6.90
C TYR A 291 -4.61 21.90 -5.79
N THR A 292 -5.67 22.03 -5.00
CA THR A 292 -5.69 22.88 -3.81
C THR A 292 -6.22 22.08 -2.63
N PHE A 293 -5.57 22.18 -1.48
CA PHE A 293 -6.05 21.59 -0.23
C PHE A 293 -6.00 22.62 0.90
N THR A 294 -6.73 22.36 1.99
CA THR A 294 -6.72 23.20 3.19
C THR A 294 -5.89 22.52 4.26
N VAL A 295 -4.88 23.22 4.77
CA VAL A 295 -3.98 22.73 5.82
C VAL A 295 -4.78 22.53 7.11
N GLN A 296 -4.58 21.38 7.76
CA GLN A 296 -5.28 21.03 8.99
C GLN A 296 -4.46 21.38 10.24
N ASP A 297 -5.09 21.29 11.40
CA ASP A 297 -4.48 21.53 12.73
C ASP A 297 -3.60 20.39 13.23
N LYS A 298 -3.27 19.42 12.37
CA LYS A 298 -2.47 18.23 12.67
C LYS A 298 -1.57 17.89 11.49
N PRO A 299 -0.42 17.22 11.74
CA PRO A 299 0.42 16.69 10.67
C PRO A 299 -0.40 15.81 9.71
N SER A 300 -0.16 15.98 8.42
CA SER A 300 -0.92 15.31 7.36
C SER A 300 -0.04 15.07 6.14
N LYS A 301 -0.58 14.44 5.10
CA LYS A 301 0.14 14.29 3.82
C LYS A 301 -0.78 14.33 2.61
N ILE A 302 -0.25 14.74 1.48
CA ILE A 302 -0.87 14.57 0.17
C ILE A 302 -0.37 13.25 -0.43
N LEU A 303 -1.28 12.46 -0.99
CA LEU A 303 -1.01 11.16 -1.56
C LEU A 303 -1.57 11.11 -2.98
N ALA A 304 -0.68 10.98 -3.96
CA ALA A 304 -1.05 10.81 -5.36
C ALA A 304 -0.89 9.33 -5.77
N ARG A 305 -1.81 8.83 -6.60
CA ARG A 305 -1.77 7.48 -7.18
C ARG A 305 -2.21 7.49 -8.63
N ILE A 306 -1.66 6.58 -9.41
CA ILE A 306 -2.07 6.26 -10.78
C ILE A 306 -2.23 4.75 -10.92
N ASN A 307 -3.24 4.31 -11.66
CA ASN A 307 -3.51 2.90 -11.91
C ASN A 307 -3.94 2.70 -13.37
N PRO A 308 -3.51 1.62 -14.05
CA PRO A 308 -4.09 1.23 -15.33
C PRO A 308 -5.59 0.93 -15.21
N VAL A 309 -6.35 1.19 -16.27
CA VAL A 309 -7.79 0.88 -16.33
C VAL A 309 -8.04 -0.46 -17.02
N ASP A 310 -7.27 -0.76 -18.07
CA ASP A 310 -7.50 -1.91 -18.95
C ASP A 310 -6.77 -3.18 -18.48
N THR A 311 -6.03 -3.09 -17.37
CA THR A 311 -5.30 -4.20 -16.74
C THR A 311 -5.13 -3.97 -15.24
N ASP A 312 -4.94 -5.04 -14.48
CA ASP A 312 -4.61 -5.00 -13.05
C ASP A 312 -3.10 -5.10 -12.78
N GLN A 313 -2.29 -5.08 -13.84
CA GLN A 313 -0.83 -5.16 -13.79
C GLN A 313 -0.18 -3.84 -14.21
N ASP A 314 0.91 -3.49 -13.52
CA ASP A 314 1.83 -2.44 -13.92
C ASP A 314 3.26 -3.00 -13.83
N LYS A 315 4.14 -2.55 -14.71
CA LYS A 315 5.54 -2.97 -14.79
C LYS A 315 6.30 -2.60 -13.52
N TYR A 316 5.98 -1.50 -12.85
CA TYR A 316 6.68 -1.06 -11.65
C TYR A 316 5.82 -0.31 -10.62
N TRP A 317 4.92 -1.03 -9.93
CA TRP A 317 4.04 -0.45 -8.89
C TRP A 317 4.61 0.59 -7.91
N PRO A 318 5.87 0.54 -7.43
CA PRO A 318 6.38 1.55 -6.50
C PRO A 318 6.38 3.00 -7.01
N ASN A 319 6.48 3.23 -8.32
CA ASN A 319 6.44 4.59 -8.90
C ASN A 319 5.00 5.08 -9.19
N ASN A 320 3.99 4.23 -9.01
CA ASN A 320 2.57 4.57 -9.18
C ASN A 320 1.99 5.34 -8.00
N ARG A 321 2.85 5.76 -7.06
CA ARG A 321 2.48 6.41 -5.82
C ARG A 321 3.55 7.42 -5.42
N ASP A 322 3.10 8.61 -5.02
CA ASP A 322 3.97 9.61 -4.43
C ASP A 322 3.30 10.31 -3.23
N GLU A 323 4.10 10.81 -2.31
CA GLU A 323 3.65 11.43 -1.06
C GLU A 323 4.34 12.76 -0.79
N ALA A 324 3.57 13.75 -0.32
CA ALA A 324 4.09 15.00 0.18
C ALA A 324 3.65 15.25 1.62
N LEU A 325 4.59 15.42 2.54
CA LEU A 325 4.28 15.69 3.94
C LEU A 325 3.82 17.14 4.13
N VAL A 326 2.75 17.35 4.89
CA VAL A 326 2.27 18.67 5.30
C VAL A 326 2.65 18.84 6.77
N THR A 327 3.71 19.60 7.01
CA THR A 327 4.29 19.78 8.33
C THR A 327 4.03 21.18 8.85
N MET A 328 3.71 21.24 10.13
CA MET A 328 3.40 22.45 10.87
C MET A 328 4.60 22.85 11.72
N GLN A 329 4.86 24.15 11.81
CA GLN A 329 5.94 24.65 12.63
C GLN A 329 5.42 24.93 14.04
N ASN A 330 5.56 23.96 14.93
CA ASN A 330 5.06 24.08 16.30
C ASN A 330 5.89 23.24 17.28
N LEU A 331 6.23 23.82 18.42
CA LEU A 331 6.74 23.14 19.60
C LEU A 331 5.64 23.16 20.66
N ARG A 332 5.49 22.06 21.39
CA ARG A 332 4.59 22.05 22.54
C ARG A 332 5.14 21.21 23.67
N VAL A 333 4.64 21.46 24.86
CA VAL A 333 5.03 20.73 26.07
C VAL A 333 3.81 20.20 26.80
N GLU A 334 3.95 19.01 27.39
CA GLU A 334 2.89 18.32 28.12
C GLU A 334 3.45 17.71 29.42
N ILE A 335 2.74 17.84 30.55
CA ILE A 335 3.15 17.15 31.79
C ILE A 335 2.71 15.69 31.73
N ILE A 336 3.66 14.76 31.77
CA ILE A 336 3.40 13.32 31.66
C ILE A 336 3.50 12.58 33.01
N SER A 337 4.14 13.17 34.02
CA SER A 337 4.18 12.58 35.36
C SER A 337 4.36 13.62 36.47
N LYS A 338 3.64 13.45 37.58
CA LYS A 338 3.78 14.24 38.81
C LYS A 338 3.16 13.49 40.00
N PRO A 339 3.64 13.67 41.24
CA PRO A 339 2.85 13.33 42.41
C PRO A 339 1.67 14.31 42.56
N GLU A 340 0.60 13.88 43.23
CA GLU A 340 -0.49 14.80 43.59
C GLU A 340 -0.13 15.67 44.79
N SER A 341 0.65 15.12 45.72
CA SER A 341 1.06 15.78 46.96
C SER A 341 2.38 15.25 47.51
N ALA A 342 3.06 16.03 48.37
CA ALA A 342 4.29 15.63 49.07
C ALA A 342 4.46 16.41 50.39
N HIS A 343 5.19 15.84 51.37
CA HIS A 343 5.54 16.56 52.59
C HIS A 343 6.70 17.54 52.33
N PRO A 344 6.77 18.66 53.08
CA PRO A 344 7.90 19.60 52.98
C PRO A 344 9.26 18.90 53.15
N GLY A 345 10.18 19.19 52.24
CA GLY A 345 11.53 18.62 52.22
C GLY A 345 11.68 17.28 51.48
N GLU A 346 10.57 16.61 51.14
CA GLU A 346 10.62 15.35 50.37
C GLU A 346 11.11 15.58 48.93
N PRO A 347 11.89 14.64 48.37
CA PRO A 347 12.27 14.70 46.96
C PRO A 347 11.06 14.44 46.06
N VAL A 348 10.82 15.36 45.13
CA VAL A 348 9.73 15.31 44.16
C VAL A 348 10.32 15.31 42.74
N SER A 349 9.70 14.56 41.84
CA SER A 349 10.02 14.52 40.41
C SER A 349 8.78 14.85 39.58
N VAL A 350 8.91 15.76 38.62
CA VAL A 350 7.86 16.07 37.63
C VAL A 350 8.45 15.88 36.23
N GLY A 351 7.80 15.05 35.42
CA GLY A 351 8.16 14.78 34.04
C GLY A 351 7.28 15.51 33.04
N ALA A 352 7.90 16.03 31.98
CA ALA A 352 7.26 16.65 30.84
C ALA A 352 7.75 16.01 29.52
N ARG A 353 6.88 16.00 28.52
CA ARG A 353 7.17 15.61 27.14
C ARG A 353 7.15 16.85 26.26
N ILE A 354 8.23 17.06 25.53
CA ILE A 354 8.38 18.12 24.54
C ILE A 354 8.13 17.48 23.17
N PHE A 355 7.26 18.10 22.38
CA PHE A 355 6.97 17.70 21.01
C PHE A 355 7.57 18.72 20.05
N ASN A 356 8.19 18.21 19.00
CA ASN A 356 8.57 18.95 17.81
C ASN A 356 7.71 18.45 16.65
N GLU A 357 6.74 19.25 16.25
CA GLU A 357 5.83 18.91 15.14
C GLU A 357 6.44 19.30 13.77
N MET A 358 7.64 19.86 13.79
CA MET A 358 8.47 20.04 12.60
C MET A 358 9.15 18.72 12.27
N ALA A 359 9.25 18.40 10.99
CA ALA A 359 9.95 17.21 10.51
C ALA A 359 11.49 17.35 10.49
N ASP A 360 12.02 18.45 11.04
CA ASP A 360 13.45 18.75 11.12
C ASP A 360 13.82 19.03 12.58
N MET A 361 15.04 18.64 12.99
CA MET A 361 15.56 18.89 14.34
C MET A 361 15.55 20.39 14.67
N GLN A 362 15.11 20.74 15.88
CA GLN A 362 15.13 22.09 16.39
C GLN A 362 16.07 22.22 17.57
N VAL A 363 16.78 23.34 17.62
CA VAL A 363 17.63 23.75 18.75
C VAL A 363 16.98 24.97 19.39
N THR A 364 16.46 24.82 20.60
CA THR A 364 15.68 25.87 21.27
C THR A 364 15.99 25.92 22.77
N ARG A 365 15.35 26.82 23.53
CA ARG A 365 15.53 26.91 24.98
C ARG A 365 14.43 26.16 25.73
N LEU A 366 14.81 25.36 26.73
CA LEU A 366 13.89 24.67 27.63
C LEU A 366 14.09 25.13 29.08
N VAL A 367 13.02 25.62 29.71
CA VAL A 367 13.04 26.15 31.08
C VAL A 367 12.02 25.41 31.95
N ALA A 368 12.41 25.03 33.17
CA ALA A 368 11.45 24.64 34.21
C ALA A 368 11.51 25.58 35.41
N LYS A 369 10.34 26.00 35.89
CA LYS A 369 10.16 26.87 37.05
C LYS A 369 9.38 26.17 38.15
N ILE A 370 9.73 26.46 39.40
CA ILE A 370 9.00 26.03 40.60
C ILE A 370 8.66 27.26 41.41
N ASN A 371 7.36 27.51 41.60
CA ASN A 371 6.84 28.72 42.25
C ASN A 371 7.47 30.01 41.65
N GLY A 372 7.59 30.05 40.32
CA GLY A 372 8.17 31.18 39.58
C GLY A 372 9.71 31.21 39.53
N LYS A 373 10.42 30.41 40.34
CA LYS A 373 11.89 30.35 40.34
C LYS A 373 12.39 29.35 39.29
N VAL A 374 13.31 29.76 38.42
CA VAL A 374 13.97 28.87 37.46
C VAL A 374 14.84 27.87 38.21
N VAL A 375 14.61 26.58 37.95
CA VAL A 375 15.35 25.45 38.55
C VAL A 375 16.01 24.57 37.50
N TYR A 376 15.66 24.76 36.23
CA TYR A 376 16.21 24.08 35.08
C TYR A 376 16.18 25.04 33.89
N ASP A 377 17.30 25.19 33.19
CA ASP A 377 17.44 26.09 32.05
C ASP A 377 18.49 25.51 31.09
N ILE A 378 18.09 25.23 29.85
CA ILE A 378 18.97 24.73 28.79
C ILE A 378 18.74 25.60 27.56
N ASP A 379 19.74 26.40 27.20
CA ASP A 379 19.65 27.36 26.08
C ASP A 379 19.66 26.69 24.69
N ASN A 380 20.33 25.53 24.57
CA ASN A 380 20.46 24.79 23.31
C ASN A 380 19.95 23.36 23.50
N PHE A 381 18.64 23.24 23.66
CA PHE A 381 17.92 22.00 23.78
C PHE A 381 17.52 21.48 22.39
N ASP A 382 18.07 20.33 22.02
CA ASP A 382 17.80 19.67 20.75
C ASP A 382 16.55 18.78 20.87
N VAL A 383 15.62 18.92 19.92
CA VAL A 383 14.42 18.08 19.80
C VAL A 383 14.19 17.69 18.34
N ILE A 384 14.20 16.38 18.04
CA ILE A 384 14.01 15.86 16.67
C ILE A 384 12.53 15.64 16.38
N SER A 385 11.83 14.91 17.25
CA SER A 385 10.38 14.68 17.15
C SER A 385 9.72 14.78 18.52
N MET A 386 10.31 14.12 19.51
CA MET A 386 9.88 14.20 20.90
C MET A 386 11.04 14.00 21.86
N ALA A 387 10.92 14.55 23.05
CA ALA A 387 11.90 14.36 24.12
C ALA A 387 11.22 14.44 25.50
N ASP A 388 11.53 13.48 26.36
CA ASP A 388 11.04 13.47 27.74
C ASP A 388 12.10 14.08 28.67
N LYS A 389 11.65 14.95 29.59
CA LYS A 389 12.49 15.60 30.59
C LYS A 389 11.84 15.57 31.95
N ALA A 390 12.66 15.50 33.00
CA ALA A 390 12.18 15.53 34.37
C ALA A 390 12.98 16.54 35.20
N VAL A 391 12.27 17.28 36.06
CA VAL A 391 12.87 18.16 37.06
C VAL A 391 12.70 17.55 38.45
N ASN A 392 13.81 17.50 39.20
CA ASN A 392 13.82 16.97 40.56
C ASN A 392 14.08 18.11 41.55
N PHE A 393 13.30 18.17 42.63
CA PHE A 393 13.43 19.23 43.65
C PHE A 393 12.99 18.73 45.03
N LYS A 394 13.28 19.51 46.07
CA LYS A 394 12.72 19.27 47.41
C LYS A 394 11.43 20.06 47.57
N MET A 395 10.37 19.40 48.01
CA MET A 395 9.06 20.02 48.20
C MET A 395 9.17 21.24 49.13
N PRO A 396 8.74 22.45 48.70
CA PRO A 396 8.77 23.63 49.55
C PRO A 396 7.75 23.53 50.69
N ASP A 397 7.83 24.44 51.66
CA ASP A 397 6.86 24.51 52.76
C ASP A 397 5.51 25.15 52.36
N SER A 398 5.15 25.05 51.07
CA SER A 398 3.92 25.53 50.45
C SER A 398 3.56 24.61 49.26
N ASP A 399 2.38 24.78 48.66
CA ASP A 399 2.09 24.11 47.37
C ASP A 399 3.17 24.45 46.33
N ALA A 400 3.53 23.47 45.50
CA ALA A 400 4.50 23.66 44.43
C ALA A 400 3.78 23.74 43.08
N THR A 401 3.92 24.88 42.42
CA THR A 401 3.52 25.08 41.02
C THR A 401 4.73 24.84 40.14
N VAL A 402 4.66 23.84 39.27
CA VAL A 402 5.72 23.49 38.33
C VAL A 402 5.28 23.88 36.93
N GLU A 403 6.14 24.61 36.23
CA GLU A 403 5.89 25.08 34.87
C GLU A 403 7.07 24.69 33.98
N PHE A 404 6.79 24.07 32.84
CA PHE A 404 7.77 23.84 31.77
C PHE A 404 7.48 24.81 30.63
N TYR A 405 8.53 25.38 30.05
CA TYR A 405 8.49 26.28 28.90
C TYR A 405 9.44 25.78 27.83
N ILE A 406 8.96 25.64 26.60
CA ILE A 406 9.78 25.38 25.41
C ILE A 406 9.78 26.62 24.50
N ASN A 407 10.93 27.03 23.99
CA ASN A 407 11.08 28.30 23.25
C ASN A 407 10.42 29.52 23.95
N PRO A 408 10.71 29.77 25.24
CA PRO A 408 10.07 30.86 25.99
C PRO A 408 10.32 32.24 25.37
N ASP A 409 11.45 32.40 24.69
CA ASP A 409 11.88 33.65 24.05
C ASP A 409 11.21 33.87 22.68
N ARG A 410 10.55 32.84 22.13
CA ARG A 410 9.87 32.87 20.83
C ARG A 410 10.79 33.19 19.65
N GLU A 411 12.04 32.75 19.74
CA GLU A 411 13.08 33.02 18.74
C GLU A 411 13.44 31.78 17.91
N LYS A 412 13.27 30.57 18.47
CA LYS A 412 13.75 29.32 17.88
C LYS A 412 12.71 28.19 17.98
N PRO A 413 11.82 28.04 16.99
CA PRO A 413 11.65 28.92 15.83
C PRO A 413 10.86 30.19 16.15
N ALA A 414 11.03 31.22 15.32
CA ALA A 414 10.36 32.53 15.47
C ALA A 414 8.95 32.58 14.84
N ASP A 415 8.58 31.53 14.12
CA ASP A 415 7.39 31.42 13.29
C ASP A 415 6.53 30.21 13.69
N GLU A 416 6.44 29.92 14.98
CA GLU A 416 5.51 28.90 15.48
C GLU A 416 4.05 29.28 15.18
N ILE A 417 3.22 28.28 14.88
CA ILE A 417 1.78 28.47 14.66
C ILE A 417 1.12 29.05 15.91
N THR A 418 1.55 28.59 17.07
CA THR A 418 1.10 29.07 18.38
C THR A 418 2.27 29.02 19.35
N TYR A 419 2.24 29.89 20.35
CA TYR A 419 3.14 29.87 21.51
C TYR A 419 2.39 29.54 22.81
N ALA A 420 1.08 29.27 22.73
CA ALA A 420 0.23 29.06 23.90
C ALA A 420 0.44 27.69 24.56
N ASP A 421 0.83 26.70 23.76
CA ASP A 421 1.14 25.31 24.09
C ASP A 421 2.64 25.06 24.34
N ASN A 422 3.44 26.10 24.20
CA ASN A 422 4.84 26.15 24.63
C ASN A 422 5.01 26.13 26.15
N ILE A 423 3.91 26.19 26.92
CA ILE A 423 3.91 26.12 28.38
C ILE A 423 2.99 25.01 28.88
N ALA A 424 3.47 24.22 29.83
CA ALA A 424 2.66 23.27 30.59
C ALA A 424 2.84 23.50 32.08
N LYS A 425 1.73 23.48 32.82
CA LYS A 425 1.69 23.83 34.24
C LYS A 425 0.97 22.76 35.06
N CYS A 426 1.51 22.44 36.23
CA CYS A 426 0.82 21.63 37.21
C CYS A 426 1.08 22.10 38.65
N THR A 427 0.24 21.63 39.58
CA THR A 427 0.38 21.90 41.01
C THR A 427 0.49 20.59 41.78
N ILE A 428 1.39 20.58 42.77
CA ILE A 428 1.59 19.51 43.75
C ILE A 428 1.22 20.09 45.12
N LYS A 429 0.33 19.41 45.83
CA LYS A 429 -0.19 19.86 47.12
C LYS A 429 0.80 19.58 48.26
N LYS A 430 1.01 20.56 49.14
CA LYS A 430 1.75 20.33 50.38
C LYS A 430 0.90 19.48 51.32
N LEU A 431 1.47 18.37 51.79
CA LEU A 431 0.90 17.60 52.90
C LEU A 431 1.25 18.26 54.24
N ALA A 432 0.35 18.14 55.20
CA ALA A 432 0.60 18.60 56.57
C ALA A 432 1.90 17.95 57.10
N PRO A 433 2.72 18.67 57.89
CA PRO A 433 3.87 18.06 58.53
C PRO A 433 3.40 16.89 59.39
N ILE A 434 4.15 15.78 59.36
CA ILE A 434 3.92 14.65 60.25
C ILE A 434 4.23 15.12 61.68
N ILE A 435 3.20 15.50 62.44
CA ILE A 435 3.32 15.84 63.86
C ILE A 435 3.35 14.51 64.61
N ASP A 436 4.53 14.04 64.98
CA ASP A 436 4.72 12.87 65.84
C ASP A 436 4.17 13.18 67.26
N ASN A 437 2.88 12.95 67.48
CA ASN A 437 2.28 12.89 68.80
C ASN A 437 1.74 11.47 69.06
N ASP A 438 2.03 10.97 70.26
CA ASP A 438 1.47 9.78 70.90
C ASP A 438 1.99 8.41 70.47
N GLY A 439 3.04 7.95 71.15
CA GLY A 439 3.24 6.54 71.48
C GLY A 439 3.39 5.53 70.35
N ASN A 440 3.40 5.93 69.08
CA ASN A 440 3.55 5.03 67.95
C ASN A 440 5.00 4.96 67.48
N LEU A 441 5.38 3.80 66.94
CA LEU A 441 6.69 3.63 66.31
C LEU A 441 6.67 4.39 64.98
N LYS A 442 7.72 5.13 64.69
CA LYS A 442 7.93 5.71 63.36
C LYS A 442 8.72 4.72 62.52
N VAL A 443 8.16 4.31 61.40
CA VAL A 443 8.83 3.46 60.41
C VAL A 443 9.08 4.30 59.17
N THR A 444 10.26 4.18 58.57
CA THR A 444 10.59 4.86 57.32
C THR A 444 11.39 3.90 56.42
N ILE A 445 10.88 3.65 55.22
CA ILE A 445 11.53 2.85 54.18
C ILE A 445 12.36 3.80 53.31
N MET A 446 13.66 3.53 53.23
CA MET A 446 14.57 4.21 52.33
C MET A 446 14.96 3.23 51.23
N ALA A 447 14.24 3.30 50.10
CA ALA A 447 14.48 2.48 48.92
C ALA A 447 14.93 3.35 47.73
N PRO A 448 15.72 2.80 46.79
CA PRO A 448 15.98 3.47 45.52
C PRO A 448 14.67 3.75 44.78
N SER A 449 14.56 4.89 44.12
CA SER A 449 13.42 5.19 43.26
C SER A 449 13.38 4.29 42.02
N ARG A 450 14.56 3.81 41.57
CA ARG A 450 14.74 2.91 40.43
C ARG A 450 15.75 1.80 40.71
N VAL A 451 15.48 0.60 40.19
CA VAL A 451 16.39 -0.55 40.28
C VAL A 451 16.53 -1.25 38.92
N GLN A 452 17.68 -1.89 38.69
CA GLN A 452 17.91 -2.67 37.48
C GLN A 452 17.20 -4.03 37.56
N PRO A 453 16.61 -4.54 36.48
CA PRO A 453 16.07 -5.89 36.45
C PRO A 453 17.20 -6.93 36.60
N PHE A 454 16.82 -8.14 37.01
CA PHE A 454 17.68 -9.31 37.15
C PHE A 454 18.84 -9.17 38.14
N LYS A 455 18.89 -8.08 38.91
CA LYS A 455 19.88 -7.84 39.97
C LYS A 455 19.21 -7.76 41.33
N LYS A 456 19.87 -8.33 42.33
CA LYS A 456 19.51 -8.10 43.73
C LYS A 456 19.80 -6.64 44.07
N TRP A 457 18.97 -6.06 44.93
CA TRP A 457 19.13 -4.69 45.40
C TRP A 457 18.79 -4.60 46.88
N THR A 458 19.22 -3.51 47.52
CA THR A 458 19.04 -3.30 48.94
C THR A 458 18.19 -2.07 49.21
N PHE A 459 17.46 -2.12 50.32
CA PHE A 459 16.78 -0.98 50.91
C PHE A 459 16.95 -1.04 52.42
N THR A 460 16.73 0.08 53.09
CA THR A 460 16.80 0.13 54.54
C THR A 460 15.46 0.52 55.14
N VAL A 461 15.19 0.00 56.33
CA VAL A 461 14.04 0.39 57.13
C VAL A 461 14.56 0.99 58.44
N LYS A 462 14.24 2.26 58.66
CA LYS A 462 14.54 2.99 59.89
C LYS A 462 13.34 2.91 60.82
N VAL A 463 13.55 2.48 62.06
CA VAL A 463 12.54 2.44 63.12
C VAL A 463 12.98 3.36 64.25
N GLU A 464 12.13 4.32 64.58
CA GLU A 464 12.35 5.30 65.64
C GLU A 464 11.20 5.26 66.64
N GLY A 465 11.51 5.54 67.91
CA GLY A 465 10.50 5.55 68.94
C GLY A 465 11.07 5.78 70.33
N ARG A 466 10.20 5.67 71.33
CA ARG A 466 10.55 5.72 72.75
C ARG A 466 9.65 4.76 73.51
N PHE A 467 10.26 3.82 74.24
CA PHE A 467 9.52 2.92 75.12
C PHE A 467 9.52 3.42 76.57
N PRO A 468 8.46 3.15 77.34
CA PRO A 468 8.43 3.48 78.77
C PRO A 468 9.50 2.67 79.53
N PRO A 469 10.09 3.25 80.58
CA PRO A 469 10.99 2.51 81.47
C PRO A 469 10.25 1.31 82.12
N PRO A 470 10.98 0.29 82.60
CA PRO A 470 10.38 -0.78 83.41
C PRO A 470 9.71 -0.20 84.68
N PRO A 471 8.61 -0.80 85.16
CA PRO A 471 7.92 -0.33 86.36
C PRO A 471 8.80 -0.52 87.62
N PRO A 472 8.87 0.45 88.55
CA PRO A 472 9.62 0.31 89.79
C PRO A 472 8.84 -0.42 90.90
N PRO A 473 9.50 -1.22 91.78
CA PRO A 473 10.92 -1.54 91.76
C PRO A 473 11.24 -2.59 90.67
N PRO A 474 12.35 -2.43 89.92
CA PRO A 474 12.70 -3.38 88.89
C PRO A 474 12.94 -4.76 89.49
N SER A 475 12.26 -5.79 88.97
CA SER A 475 12.54 -7.17 89.35
C SER A 475 13.94 -7.57 88.84
N LYS A 476 14.59 -8.56 89.47
CA LYS A 476 15.88 -9.10 88.98
C LYS A 476 15.79 -9.66 87.54
N ASP A 477 14.58 -9.86 87.03
CA ASP A 477 14.28 -10.41 85.71
C ASP A 477 13.78 -9.33 84.71
N ASP A 478 13.82 -8.04 85.07
CA ASP A 478 13.35 -6.97 84.18
C ASP A 478 14.36 -6.66 83.07
N ASP A 479 14.05 -7.12 81.84
CA ASP A 479 14.86 -6.86 80.65
C ASP A 479 14.94 -5.35 80.34
N PRO A 480 16.15 -4.73 80.33
CA PRO A 480 16.33 -3.32 80.00
C PRO A 480 16.07 -3.01 78.52
N THR A 481 15.80 -4.03 77.71
CA THR A 481 15.57 -3.92 76.28
C THR A 481 14.16 -4.35 75.86
N ALA A 482 13.76 -3.90 74.67
CA ALA A 482 12.53 -4.29 74.02
C ALA A 482 12.86 -4.84 72.62
N THR A 483 12.30 -5.99 72.26
CA THR A 483 12.47 -6.58 70.93
C THR A 483 11.29 -6.22 70.04
N ILE A 484 11.52 -5.38 69.05
CA ILE A 484 10.53 -4.97 68.05
C ILE A 484 10.48 -6.03 66.95
N SER A 485 9.29 -6.49 66.60
CA SER A 485 9.08 -7.34 65.43
C SER A 485 8.90 -6.44 64.20
N LEU A 486 9.86 -6.48 63.27
CA LEU A 486 9.79 -5.78 61.98
C LEU A 486 9.47 -6.80 60.88
N LYS A 487 8.34 -6.63 60.20
CA LYS A 487 7.92 -7.41 59.04
C LYS A 487 7.96 -6.53 57.79
N VAL A 488 8.60 -7.01 56.73
CA VAL A 488 8.60 -6.35 55.41
C VAL A 488 7.99 -7.27 54.37
N ASN A 489 7.05 -6.73 53.60
CA ASN A 489 6.44 -7.38 52.45
C ASN A 489 6.76 -6.60 51.17
N GLY A 490 7.00 -7.30 50.07
CA GLY A 490 7.05 -6.70 48.74
C GLY A 490 6.41 -7.61 47.70
N LYS A 491 5.66 -7.00 46.78
CA LYS A 491 4.96 -7.71 45.72
C LYS A 491 5.33 -7.08 44.37
N ALA A 492 5.84 -7.91 43.46
CA ALA A 492 5.95 -7.57 42.04
C ALA A 492 4.70 -8.09 41.29
N VAL A 493 4.24 -7.36 40.28
CA VAL A 493 3.08 -7.75 39.46
C VAL A 493 3.51 -8.82 38.44
N ASN A 494 2.68 -9.86 38.26
CA ASN A 494 2.89 -10.92 37.26
C ASN A 494 2.82 -10.34 35.84
N ILE A 495 3.57 -10.93 34.92
CA ILE A 495 3.43 -10.61 33.51
C ILE A 495 3.57 -11.90 32.70
N ASP A 496 2.62 -12.12 31.80
CA ASP A 496 2.63 -13.21 30.85
C ASP A 496 3.43 -12.79 29.61
N TYR A 497 4.28 -13.68 29.09
CA TYR A 497 5.01 -13.47 27.85
C TYR A 497 4.24 -14.11 26.68
N HIS A 498 3.99 -13.34 25.62
CA HIS A 498 3.70 -13.87 24.29
C HIS A 498 4.84 -13.44 23.36
N LEU A 499 5.77 -14.35 23.07
CA LEU A 499 6.75 -14.17 22.00
C LEU A 499 6.17 -14.84 20.75
N SER A 500 5.59 -14.06 19.85
CA SER A 500 5.31 -14.54 18.49
C SER A 500 6.56 -14.29 17.65
N GLU A 501 7.47 -15.25 17.62
CA GLU A 501 8.46 -15.29 16.55
C GLU A 501 7.77 -15.85 15.29
N GLY A 502 7.88 -15.10 14.19
CA GLY A 502 7.38 -15.57 12.91
C GLY A 502 7.99 -16.93 12.58
N THR A 503 7.12 -17.85 12.15
CA THR A 503 7.34 -19.25 11.72
C THR A 503 7.32 -20.35 12.78
N TRP A 504 6.13 -20.97 12.89
CA TRP A 504 5.83 -22.37 13.25
C TRP A 504 6.58 -23.00 14.44
N GLY A 505 6.09 -22.75 15.65
CA GLY A 505 6.35 -23.56 16.83
C GLY A 505 6.13 -22.80 18.14
N ASP A 506 4.87 -22.73 18.62
CA ASP A 506 4.55 -22.09 19.90
C ASP A 506 5.20 -22.84 21.07
N VAL A 507 6.31 -22.33 21.60
CA VAL A 507 6.83 -22.73 22.92
C VAL A 507 6.38 -21.70 23.93
N VAL A 508 5.26 -22.01 24.61
CA VAL A 508 4.79 -21.22 25.76
C VAL A 508 5.67 -21.55 26.97
N VAL A 509 6.63 -20.70 27.30
CA VAL A 509 7.35 -20.78 28.58
C VAL A 509 6.58 -19.99 29.62
N ASP A 510 5.63 -20.66 30.29
CA ASP A 510 4.83 -20.08 31.36
C ASP A 510 5.60 -20.08 32.69
N THR A 511 6.62 -19.21 32.84
CA THR A 511 7.31 -19.06 34.14
C THR A 511 6.61 -18.01 35.01
N LYS A 512 5.47 -18.40 35.59
CA LYS A 512 4.83 -17.69 36.70
C LYS A 512 5.64 -17.86 37.99
N VAL A 513 6.57 -16.98 38.27
CA VAL A 513 7.16 -16.88 39.61
C VAL A 513 6.82 -15.53 40.22
N PRO A 514 5.70 -15.40 40.96
CA PRO A 514 5.44 -14.20 41.74
C PRO A 514 6.59 -14.04 42.75
N VAL A 515 7.33 -12.95 42.66
CA VAL A 515 8.32 -12.58 43.67
C VAL A 515 7.57 -11.96 44.84
N ASN A 516 6.97 -12.81 45.67
CA ASN A 516 6.46 -12.43 46.98
C ASN A 516 7.65 -12.41 47.95
N TYR A 517 8.12 -11.22 48.29
CA TYR A 517 9.15 -11.05 49.30
C TYR A 517 8.51 -10.85 50.66
N GLN A 518 8.83 -11.70 51.63
CA GLN A 518 8.45 -11.51 53.02
C GLN A 518 9.65 -11.82 53.91
N LYS A 519 10.06 -10.87 54.75
CA LYS A 519 11.12 -11.08 55.75
C LYS A 519 10.74 -10.44 57.07
N SER A 520 11.04 -11.13 58.16
CA SER A 520 10.85 -10.61 59.52
C SER A 520 12.18 -10.62 60.28
N THR A 521 12.40 -9.61 61.13
CA THR A 521 13.54 -9.56 62.04
C THR A 521 13.16 -8.94 63.38
N GLY A 522 13.84 -9.36 64.44
CA GLY A 522 13.79 -8.69 65.74
C GLY A 522 14.79 -7.53 65.82
N ILE A 523 14.41 -6.42 66.44
CA ILE A 523 15.32 -5.30 66.75
C ILE A 523 15.28 -5.06 68.25
N THR A 524 16.41 -5.28 68.93
CA THR A 524 16.54 -5.01 70.36
C THR A 524 16.94 -3.55 70.60
N VAL A 525 16.15 -2.84 71.39
CA VAL A 525 16.35 -1.40 71.70
C VAL A 525 16.24 -1.13 73.19
N PRO A 526 16.93 -0.12 73.73
CA PRO A 526 16.85 0.22 75.15
C PRO A 526 15.49 0.81 75.53
N ARG A 527 14.95 0.41 76.69
CA ARG A 527 13.75 1.01 77.28
C ARG A 527 14.07 2.36 77.96
N GLY A 528 13.07 3.24 78.08
CA GLY A 528 13.17 4.55 78.74
C GLY A 528 13.89 5.65 77.94
N LYS A 529 14.66 5.28 76.89
CA LYS A 529 15.39 6.21 76.00
C LYS A 529 14.73 6.28 74.62
N LYS A 530 14.90 7.42 73.94
CA LYS A 530 14.64 7.49 72.50
C LYS A 530 15.62 6.58 71.78
N PHE A 531 15.18 5.91 70.73
CA PHE A 531 16.03 5.09 69.90
C PHE A 531 15.78 5.36 68.41
N SER A 532 16.79 5.06 67.60
CA SER A 532 16.72 5.01 66.15
C SER A 532 17.57 3.83 65.70
N LYS A 533 16.96 2.89 64.97
CA LYS A 533 17.65 1.70 64.43
C LYS A 533 17.32 1.53 62.97
N THR A 534 18.35 1.21 62.18
CA THR A 534 18.22 0.97 60.75
C THR A 534 18.55 -0.48 60.47
N VAL A 535 17.69 -1.17 59.70
CA VAL A 535 17.90 -2.54 59.25
C VAL A 535 17.96 -2.56 57.73
N THR A 536 18.98 -3.22 57.18
CA THR A 536 19.15 -3.39 55.73
C THR A 536 18.52 -4.71 55.28
N PHE A 537 17.73 -4.64 54.22
CA PHE A 537 17.11 -5.78 53.55
C PHE A 537 17.66 -5.90 52.14
N THR A 538 17.81 -7.14 51.67
CA THR A 538 18.13 -7.44 50.27
C THR A 538 16.90 -8.03 49.62
N PHE A 539 16.39 -7.34 48.60
CA PHE A 539 15.32 -7.84 47.74
C PHE A 539 15.93 -8.79 46.70
N PRO A 540 15.31 -9.94 46.41
CA PRO A 540 15.79 -10.88 45.39
C PRO A 540 15.80 -10.22 44.01
N ALA A 541 16.47 -10.85 43.05
CA ALA A 541 16.45 -10.37 41.67
C ALA A 541 15.01 -10.34 41.13
N THR A 542 14.60 -9.21 40.57
CA THR A 542 13.25 -8.99 40.00
C THR A 542 13.30 -9.02 38.48
N THR A 543 12.26 -9.57 37.85
CA THR A 543 12.09 -9.56 36.39
C THR A 543 11.35 -8.29 35.93
N GLY A 544 11.54 -7.85 34.67
CA GLY A 544 10.82 -6.71 34.06
C GLY A 544 10.97 -6.68 32.53
N PHE A 545 10.06 -6.02 31.81
CA PHE A 545 10.09 -5.91 30.33
C PHE A 545 10.93 -4.74 29.84
N PRO A 546 11.72 -4.93 28.76
CA PRO A 546 12.38 -3.82 28.08
C PRO A 546 11.37 -2.76 27.68
N GLY A 547 11.60 -1.51 28.10
CA GLY A 547 10.77 -0.36 27.70
C GLY A 547 9.51 -0.08 28.54
N GLN A 548 9.23 -0.85 29.61
CA GLN A 548 8.13 -0.54 30.54
C GLN A 548 8.60 -0.47 32.00
N ASP A 549 8.14 0.55 32.71
CA ASP A 549 8.45 0.76 34.13
C ASP A 549 7.48 -0.06 35.01
N TYR A 550 8.01 -0.92 35.89
CA TYR A 550 7.19 -1.76 36.79
C TYR A 550 7.28 -1.34 38.25
N PRO A 551 6.14 -1.14 38.95
CA PRO A 551 6.16 -0.74 40.35
C PRO A 551 6.34 -1.93 41.31
N ILE A 552 7.28 -1.80 42.23
CA ILE A 552 7.43 -2.65 43.42
C ILE A 552 6.90 -1.86 44.62
N ASN A 553 5.85 -2.37 45.26
CA ASN A 553 5.31 -1.78 46.49
C ASN A 553 5.93 -2.51 47.69
N LEU A 554 6.66 -1.77 48.52
CA LEU A 554 7.21 -2.22 49.79
C LEU A 554 6.29 -1.77 50.92
N HIS A 555 6.05 -2.65 51.89
CA HIS A 555 5.35 -2.33 53.13
C HIS A 555 6.16 -2.85 54.31
N ALA A 556 6.47 -1.97 55.26
CA ALA A 556 7.20 -2.31 56.47
C ALA A 556 6.32 -2.02 57.68
N LYS A 557 6.25 -2.97 58.62
CA LYS A 557 5.47 -2.85 59.86
C LYS A 557 6.31 -3.25 61.06
N ALA A 558 6.44 -2.34 62.02
CA ALA A 558 7.10 -2.55 63.30
C ALA A 558 6.04 -2.68 64.40
N THR A 559 6.19 -3.69 65.27
CA THR A 559 5.25 -3.94 66.38
C THR A 559 5.98 -4.29 67.68
N TRP A 560 5.47 -3.77 68.79
CA TRP A 560 5.86 -4.16 70.15
C TRP A 560 4.71 -3.88 71.12
N ARG A 561 4.08 -4.90 71.69
CA ARG A 561 2.85 -4.77 72.51
C ARG A 561 1.80 -3.92 71.77
N ASN A 562 1.36 -2.80 72.37
CA ASN A 562 0.37 -1.88 71.81
C ASN A 562 1.01 -0.80 70.90
N TYR A 563 2.33 -0.80 70.76
CA TYR A 563 3.08 0.14 69.92
C TYR A 563 3.18 -0.46 68.51
N ASN A 564 2.68 0.28 67.53
CA ASN A 564 2.81 -0.09 66.13
C ASN A 564 3.31 1.09 65.30
N GLY A 565 3.88 0.78 64.16
CA GLY A 565 4.31 1.73 63.16
C GLY A 565 4.39 1.04 61.81
N GLU A 566 4.02 1.73 60.75
CA GLU A 566 4.13 1.20 59.40
C GLU A 566 4.48 2.28 58.39
N ASP A 567 5.02 1.83 57.27
CA ASP A 567 5.33 2.69 56.14
C ASP A 567 5.19 1.90 54.83
N THR A 568 4.91 2.61 53.74
CA THR A 568 4.84 2.07 52.38
C THR A 568 5.71 2.88 51.44
N SER A 569 6.48 2.21 50.59
CA SER A 569 7.33 2.86 49.59
C SER A 569 7.19 2.18 48.24
N LYS A 570 7.43 2.93 47.17
CA LYS A 570 7.30 2.46 45.79
C LYS A 570 8.64 2.63 45.06
N THR A 571 9.14 1.54 44.47
CA THR A 571 10.37 1.51 43.68
C THR A 571 10.04 1.04 42.27
N MET A 572 10.60 1.66 41.22
CA MET A 572 10.35 1.25 39.84
C MET A 572 11.49 0.36 39.32
N ILE A 573 11.18 -0.71 38.60
CA ILE A 573 12.18 -1.43 37.80
C ILE A 573 12.37 -0.63 36.51
N PHE A 574 13.60 -0.20 36.24
CA PHE A 574 13.95 0.58 35.06
C PHE A 574 14.89 -0.23 34.17
N LEU A 575 14.49 -0.39 32.90
CA LEU A 575 15.34 -0.92 31.86
C LEU A 575 15.97 0.23 31.10
N LYS A 576 17.31 0.26 31.06
CA LYS A 576 18.03 1.10 30.11
C LYS A 576 17.48 0.73 28.72
N PRO A 577 17.12 1.71 27.86
CA PRO A 577 16.77 1.42 26.47
C PRO A 577 17.86 0.53 25.90
N MET A 578 17.48 -0.53 25.17
CA MET A 578 18.46 -1.27 24.39
C MET A 578 19.19 -0.21 23.56
N GLU A 579 20.50 -0.04 23.80
CA GLU A 579 21.33 0.66 22.84
C GLU A 579 21.12 -0.09 21.54
N PRO A 580 20.74 0.59 20.44
CA PRO A 580 20.54 -0.09 19.16
C PRO A 580 21.81 -0.88 18.91
N GLU A 581 21.67 -2.21 18.80
CA GLU A 581 22.80 -3.07 18.50
C GLU A 581 23.49 -2.46 17.28
N ALA A 582 24.79 -2.22 17.43
CA ALA A 582 25.63 -1.76 16.34
C ALA A 582 25.31 -2.67 15.15
N GLN A 583 24.79 -2.06 14.07
CA GLN A 583 24.42 -2.79 12.86
C GLN A 583 25.58 -3.71 12.52
N ILE A 584 25.35 -5.01 12.61
CA ILE A 584 26.27 -6.00 12.09
C ILE A 584 26.23 -5.77 10.58
N THR A 585 27.25 -5.10 10.06
CA THR A 585 27.48 -5.01 8.63
C THR A 585 27.72 -6.43 8.13
N LEU A 586 26.72 -7.02 7.49
CA LEU A 586 26.86 -8.25 6.72
C LEU A 586 27.50 -7.95 5.37
#